data_AF-A0A0G4PXC6-F1
#
_entry.id   AF-A0A0G4PXC6-F1
#
_cell.length_a   1.000
_cell.length_b   1.000
_cell.length_c   1.000
_cell.angle_alpha   90.00
_cell.angle_beta   90.00
_cell.angle_gamma   90.00
#
_symmetry.space_group_name_H-M   'P 1'
#
loop_
_entity.id
_entity.type
_entity.pdbx_description
1 polymer ?
#
loop_
_entity_poly.entity_id
_entity_poly.type
_entity_poly.pdbx_seq_one_letter_code
_entity_poly.pdbx_strand_id
1 'polypeptide(L)'
;MDAPNSSPHQEKERDEQSRELPILDEKDKSQESSDQVPLPSPSKQEAATRHTLATEPFQPILKVLADLERDDPKFAFPAARLVGLYRRLWESCVSKHIDGQKLEQDNLILKEAGAYLRKERDSLQVRHDKQLSRLRFFEQALDLSRERLVSVLDDWNHPSRLNLAGLSDNANEK
;
A
#
# COMPACT_ATOMS: atom_id res chain seq x y z
N MET A 1 53.25 -46.21 11.67
CA MET A 1 53.18 -47.55 11.05
C MET A 1 51.99 -47.55 10.11
N ASP A 2 52.23 -46.97 8.93
CA ASP A 2 51.96 -47.47 7.58
C ASP A 2 50.69 -48.29 7.26
N ALA A 3 49.98 -47.80 6.24
CA ALA A 3 49.00 -48.52 5.40
C ALA A 3 49.68 -49.64 4.57
N PRO A 4 48.93 -50.55 3.91
CA PRO A 4 48.53 -50.30 2.50
C PRO A 4 47.22 -51.00 2.02
N ASN A 5 46.36 -50.31 1.25
CA ASN A 5 46.19 -50.33 -0.23
C ASN A 5 45.22 -51.40 -0.77
N SER A 6 44.17 -51.01 -1.50
CA SER A 6 44.13 -51.08 -2.97
C SER A 6 42.77 -50.61 -3.55
N SER A 7 42.83 -49.95 -4.72
CA SER A 7 41.73 -49.63 -5.65
C SER A 7 41.97 -50.43 -6.96
N PRO A 8 41.11 -50.49 -8.02
CA PRO A 8 40.40 -49.34 -8.62
C PRO A 8 39.02 -49.58 -9.31
N HIS A 9 38.28 -48.47 -9.48
CA HIS A 9 37.52 -48.01 -10.67
C HIS A 9 36.29 -48.77 -11.23
N GLN A 10 35.08 -48.19 -11.11
CA GLN A 10 34.33 -47.60 -12.24
C GLN A 10 33.06 -46.83 -11.79
N GLU A 11 32.80 -45.76 -12.55
CA GLU A 11 31.65 -44.84 -12.67
C GLU A 11 30.27 -45.40 -12.25
N LYS A 12 29.31 -44.64 -11.69
CA LYS A 12 28.69 -43.42 -12.24
C LYS A 12 27.63 -42.90 -11.25
N GLU A 13 27.39 -41.59 -11.29
CA GLU A 13 26.11 -40.92 -10.94
C GLU A 13 25.77 -40.84 -9.44
N ARG A 14 26.18 -39.75 -8.76
CA ARG A 14 25.48 -38.46 -8.64
C ARG A 14 24.89 -38.35 -7.24
N ASP A 15 25.72 -37.91 -6.30
CA ASP A 15 25.27 -37.22 -5.11
C ASP A 15 25.92 -35.84 -5.04
N GLU A 16 25.15 -34.93 -4.48
CA GLU A 16 25.59 -33.78 -3.69
C GLU A 16 25.90 -32.43 -4.35
N GLN A 17 25.12 -31.48 -3.84
CA GLN A 17 25.56 -30.17 -3.38
C GLN A 17 26.05 -29.20 -4.45
N SER A 18 25.08 -28.55 -5.08
CA SER A 18 25.24 -27.18 -5.57
C SER A 18 25.48 -26.22 -4.41
N ARG A 19 26.74 -26.13 -3.96
CA ARG A 19 27.31 -24.99 -3.24
C ARG A 19 28.41 -24.41 -4.11
N GLU A 20 28.06 -23.47 -4.98
CA GLU A 20 29.03 -22.55 -5.56
C GLU A 20 28.33 -21.24 -5.91
N LEU A 21 28.86 -20.15 -5.35
CA LEU A 21 28.43 -18.77 -5.59
C LEU A 21 28.86 -18.35 -7.01
N PRO A 22 28.03 -17.65 -7.80
CA PRO A 22 28.53 -16.91 -8.93
C PRO A 22 28.99 -15.53 -8.45
N ILE A 23 30.31 -15.36 -8.33
CA ILE A 23 30.95 -14.06 -8.44
C ILE A 23 31.06 -13.78 -9.95
N LEU A 24 30.26 -12.85 -10.47
CA LEU A 24 30.56 -12.21 -11.75
C LEU A 24 29.97 -10.81 -11.84
N ASP A 25 30.89 -9.84 -11.81
CA ASP A 25 30.87 -8.46 -12.32
C ASP A 25 29.54 -7.69 -12.35
N GLU A 26 29.41 -6.72 -11.44
CA GLU A 26 28.54 -5.56 -11.63
C GLU A 26 29.37 -4.27 -11.54
N LYS A 27 29.73 -3.75 -12.71
CA LYS A 27 30.25 -2.39 -12.89
C LYS A 27 29.58 -1.79 -14.12
N ASP A 28 28.55 -0.97 -13.92
CA ASP A 28 28.64 0.49 -13.97
C ASP A 28 27.23 1.11 -14.09
N LYS A 29 26.99 2.13 -13.25
CA LYS A 29 26.07 3.26 -13.44
C LYS A 29 24.56 3.02 -13.56
N SER A 30 23.90 3.17 -12.42
CA SER A 30 22.57 3.77 -12.26
C SER A 30 22.62 4.58 -10.96
N GLN A 31 22.80 5.90 -10.99
CA GLN A 31 21.79 6.92 -11.27
C GLN A 31 20.47 6.62 -10.52
N GLU A 32 20.08 7.56 -9.66
CA GLU A 32 18.81 7.67 -8.91
C GLU A 32 18.76 7.09 -7.48
N SER A 33 19.24 7.89 -6.52
CA SER A 33 18.51 8.12 -5.27
C SER A 33 18.30 9.63 -5.10
N SER A 34 17.39 10.19 -5.89
CA SER A 34 16.76 11.45 -5.53
C SER A 34 15.32 11.13 -5.18
N ASP A 35 15.03 11.10 -3.87
CA ASP A 35 13.67 11.19 -3.32
C ASP A 35 13.07 12.57 -3.64
N GLN A 36 12.97 12.90 -4.93
CA GLN A 36 12.14 13.97 -5.41
C GLN A 36 10.84 13.31 -5.87
N VAL A 37 9.85 13.36 -5.00
CA VAL A 37 8.44 13.26 -5.39
C VAL A 37 8.30 14.11 -6.66
N PRO A 38 7.98 13.52 -7.83
CA PRO A 38 7.83 14.30 -9.03
C PRO A 38 6.70 15.30 -8.79
N LEU A 39 7.04 16.58 -8.68
CA LEU A 39 6.02 17.62 -8.77
C LEU A 39 5.29 17.38 -10.09
N PRO A 40 3.95 17.34 -10.10
CA PRO A 40 3.22 17.26 -11.35
C PRO A 40 3.55 18.54 -12.13
N SER A 41 4.43 18.40 -13.12
CA SER A 41 4.72 19.46 -14.05
C SER A 41 3.40 19.82 -14.73
N PRO A 42 2.99 21.11 -14.76
CA PRO A 42 1.77 21.50 -15.44
C PRO A 42 1.85 20.98 -16.87
N SER A 43 0.80 20.27 -17.30
CA SER A 43 0.83 19.71 -18.65
C SER A 43 0.95 20.86 -19.66
N LYS A 44 1.62 20.64 -20.80
CA LYS A 44 1.79 21.69 -21.83
C LYS A 44 0.44 22.31 -22.24
N GLN A 45 -0.63 21.51 -22.20
CA GLN A 45 -2.00 21.94 -22.46
C GLN A 45 -2.56 22.85 -21.35
N GLU A 46 -2.27 22.53 -20.09
CA GLU A 46 -2.69 23.33 -18.93
C GLU A 46 -2.02 24.71 -18.96
N ALA A 47 -0.72 24.77 -19.25
CA ALA A 47 0.01 26.03 -19.44
C ALA A 47 -0.59 26.86 -20.59
N ALA A 48 -0.86 26.24 -21.74
CA ALA A 48 -1.51 26.91 -22.86
C ALA A 48 -2.89 27.46 -22.49
N THR A 49 -3.68 26.69 -21.74
CA THR A 49 -5.02 27.11 -21.27
C THR A 49 -4.93 28.29 -20.31
N ARG A 50 -4.00 28.26 -19.35
CA ARG A 50 -3.72 29.39 -18.44
C ARG A 50 -3.35 30.65 -19.21
N HIS A 51 -2.47 30.53 -20.21
CA HIS A 51 -2.03 31.66 -21.03
C HIS A 51 -3.17 32.25 -21.87
N THR A 52 -4.01 31.42 -22.51
CA THR A 52 -5.15 31.90 -23.29
C THR A 52 -6.14 32.68 -22.40
N LEU A 53 -6.58 32.09 -21.28
CA LEU A 53 -7.52 32.73 -20.35
C LEU A 53 -6.96 34.01 -19.71
N ALA A 54 -5.65 34.09 -19.52
CA ALA A 54 -5.00 35.29 -18.98
C ALA A 54 -4.86 36.41 -20.01
N THR A 55 -4.65 36.08 -21.29
CA THR A 55 -4.25 37.07 -22.31
C THR A 55 -5.42 37.54 -23.18
N GLU A 56 -6.41 36.68 -23.42
CA GLU A 56 -7.58 36.99 -24.25
C GLU A 56 -8.36 38.24 -23.78
N PRO A 57 -8.67 38.42 -22.47
CA PRO A 57 -9.42 39.59 -22.01
C PRO A 57 -8.70 40.93 -22.24
N PHE A 58 -7.38 40.89 -22.41
CA PHE A 58 -6.55 42.08 -22.57
C PHE A 58 -6.25 42.45 -24.02
N GLN A 59 -6.65 41.64 -25.01
CA GLN A 59 -6.41 41.96 -26.42
C GLN A 59 -6.98 43.33 -26.84
N PRO A 60 -8.21 43.72 -26.45
CA PRO A 60 -8.76 45.02 -26.83
C PRO A 60 -7.99 46.19 -26.22
N ILE A 61 -7.65 46.09 -24.92
CA ILE A 61 -6.97 47.19 -24.22
C ILE A 61 -5.53 47.35 -24.68
N LEU A 62 -4.85 46.27 -25.08
CA LEU A 62 -3.54 46.34 -25.71
C LEU A 62 -3.57 47.12 -27.03
N LYS A 63 -4.63 46.93 -27.83
CA LYS A 63 -4.82 47.69 -29.06
C LYS A 63 -5.01 49.18 -28.78
N VAL A 64 -5.86 49.51 -27.81
CA VAL A 64 -6.07 50.91 -27.37
C VAL A 64 -4.77 51.54 -26.83
N LEU A 65 -3.95 50.79 -26.10
CA LEU A 65 -2.65 51.27 -25.63
C LEU A 65 -1.68 51.54 -26.77
N ALA A 66 -1.68 50.70 -27.81
CA ALA A 66 -0.85 50.91 -29.00
C ALA A 66 -1.28 52.15 -29.79
N ASP A 67 -2.58 52.42 -29.88
CA ASP A 67 -3.11 53.64 -30.49
C ASP A 67 -2.76 54.88 -29.63
N LEU A 68 -2.91 54.77 -28.30
CA LEU A 68 -2.58 55.84 -27.35
C LEU A 68 -1.08 56.21 -27.35
N GLU A 69 -0.18 55.23 -27.54
CA GLU A 69 1.25 55.48 -27.69
C GLU A 69 1.57 56.38 -28.89
N ARG A 70 0.76 56.28 -29.96
CA ARG A 70 0.90 57.10 -31.17
C ARG A 70 0.26 58.48 -31.00
N ASP A 71 -0.91 58.54 -30.38
CA ASP A 71 -1.73 59.76 -30.31
C ASP A 71 -1.35 60.67 -29.14
N ASP A 72 -1.05 60.10 -27.97
CA ASP A 72 -0.63 60.86 -26.78
C ASP A 72 0.38 60.08 -25.91
N PRO A 73 1.68 60.15 -26.26
CA PRO A 73 2.72 59.39 -25.57
C PRO A 73 2.89 59.78 -24.10
N LYS A 74 2.39 60.95 -23.66
CA LYS A 74 2.48 61.38 -22.26
C LYS A 74 1.59 60.54 -21.34
N PHE A 75 0.45 60.06 -21.84
CA PHE A 75 -0.47 59.20 -21.08
C PHE A 75 -0.28 57.71 -21.36
N ALA A 76 0.34 57.35 -22.50
CA ALA A 76 0.58 55.96 -22.89
C ALA A 76 1.36 55.17 -21.83
N PHE A 77 2.45 55.72 -21.30
CA PHE A 77 3.28 55.01 -20.32
C PHE A 77 2.56 54.77 -18.97
N PRO A 78 1.93 55.78 -18.33
CA PRO A 78 1.10 55.55 -17.14
C PRO A 78 -0.03 54.54 -17.36
N ALA A 79 -0.72 54.61 -18.50
CA ALA A 79 -1.80 53.68 -18.83
C ALA A 79 -1.28 52.25 -19.03
N ALA A 80 -0.19 52.07 -19.76
CA ALA A 80 0.46 50.78 -19.96
C ALA A 80 0.94 50.17 -18.63
N ARG A 81 1.50 51.00 -17.74
CA ARG A 81 1.92 50.55 -16.40
C ARG A 81 0.74 50.05 -15.58
N LEU A 82 -0.39 50.76 -15.59
CA LEU A 82 -1.60 50.34 -14.87
C LEU A 82 -2.15 49.03 -15.42
N VAL A 83 -2.28 48.91 -16.74
CA VAL A 83 -2.75 47.69 -17.41
C VAL A 83 -1.82 46.51 -17.15
N GLY A 84 -0.50 46.75 -17.13
CA GLY A 84 0.49 45.73 -16.79
C GLY A 84 0.35 45.18 -15.37
N LEU A 85 0.07 46.05 -14.38
CA LEU A 85 -0.20 45.64 -13.00
C LEU A 85 -1.49 44.82 -12.91
N TYR A 86 -2.56 45.27 -13.54
CA TYR A 86 -3.83 44.57 -13.54
C TYR A 86 -3.74 43.21 -14.24
N ARG A 87 -3.00 43.12 -15.36
CA ARG A 87 -2.75 41.85 -16.05
C ARG A 87 -2.06 40.83 -15.14
N ARG A 88 -1.01 41.21 -14.42
CA ARG A 88 -0.31 40.30 -13.49
C ARG A 88 -1.23 39.80 -12.37
N LEU A 89 -2.10 40.68 -11.86
CA LEU A 89 -3.11 40.28 -10.87
C LEU A 89 -4.11 39.29 -11.46
N TRP A 90 -4.59 39.54 -12.68
CA TRP A 90 -5.50 38.66 -13.40
C TRP A 90 -4.86 37.28 -13.68
N GLU A 91 -3.63 37.24 -14.18
CA GLU A 91 -2.85 36.01 -14.36
C GLU A 91 -2.79 35.17 -13.08
N SER A 92 -2.53 35.82 -11.93
CA SER A 92 -2.54 35.15 -10.62
C SER A 92 -3.93 34.63 -10.24
N CYS A 93 -4.98 35.40 -10.50
CA CYS A 93 -6.37 35.01 -10.21
C CYS A 93 -6.80 33.79 -11.04
N VAL A 94 -6.52 33.80 -12.35
CA VAL A 94 -6.82 32.71 -13.28
C VAL A 94 -6.05 31.45 -12.89
N SER A 95 -4.76 31.56 -12.54
CA SER A 95 -3.98 30.41 -12.08
C SER A 95 -4.60 29.78 -10.83
N LYS A 96 -4.87 30.58 -9.79
CA LYS A 96 -5.49 30.08 -8.55
C LYS A 96 -6.87 29.47 -8.78
N HIS A 97 -7.64 30.03 -9.72
CA HIS A 97 -8.95 29.47 -10.07
C HIS A 97 -8.82 28.07 -10.70
N ILE A 98 -7.92 27.90 -11.65
CA ILE A 98 -7.66 26.60 -12.31
C ILE A 98 -7.13 25.58 -11.29
N ASP A 99 -6.19 26.00 -10.44
CA ASP A 99 -5.66 25.15 -9.38
C ASP A 99 -6.77 24.75 -8.38
N GLY A 100 -7.68 25.67 -8.07
CA GLY A 100 -8.85 25.42 -7.23
C GLY A 100 -9.82 24.41 -7.86
N GLN A 101 -10.12 24.53 -9.15
CA GLN A 101 -10.96 23.57 -9.86
C GLN A 101 -10.35 22.17 -9.89
N LYS A 102 -9.04 22.09 -10.15
CA LYS A 102 -8.31 20.80 -10.13
C LYS A 102 -8.36 20.17 -8.74
N LEU A 103 -8.10 20.96 -7.70
CA LEU A 103 -8.16 20.50 -6.32
C LEU A 103 -9.56 20.00 -5.95
N GLU A 104 -10.61 20.70 -6.39
CA GLU A 104 -12.00 20.28 -6.16
C GLU A 104 -12.31 18.94 -6.84
N GLN A 105 -11.86 18.77 -8.10
CA GLN A 105 -12.00 17.50 -8.82
C GLN A 105 -11.26 16.35 -8.13
N ASP A 106 -10.00 16.57 -7.73
CA ASP A 106 -9.21 15.58 -7.00
C ASP A 106 -9.86 15.23 -5.65
N ASN A 107 -10.46 16.22 -4.97
CA ASN A 107 -11.19 15.99 -3.72
C ASN A 107 -12.43 15.12 -3.92
N LEU A 108 -13.15 15.28 -5.03
CA LEU A 108 -14.30 14.45 -5.38
C LEU A 108 -13.87 13.00 -5.62
N ILE A 109 -12.82 12.79 -6.41
CA ILE A 109 -12.25 11.45 -6.67
C ILE A 109 -11.83 10.78 -5.35
N LEU A 110 -11.15 11.54 -4.48
CA LEU A 110 -10.72 11.02 -3.17
C LEU A 110 -11.89 10.66 -2.26
N LYS A 111 -12.96 11.46 -2.26
CA LYS A 111 -14.19 11.17 -1.51
C LYS A 111 -14.85 9.88 -1.99
N GLU A 112 -14.92 9.67 -3.30
CA GLU A 112 -15.48 8.46 -3.89
C GLU A 112 -14.64 7.22 -3.55
N ALA A 113 -13.31 7.31 -3.71
CA ALA A 113 -12.40 6.25 -3.32
C ALA A 113 -12.51 5.93 -1.81
N GLY A 114 -12.62 6.95 -0.96
CA GLY A 114 -12.82 6.80 0.48
C GLY A 114 -14.14 6.12 0.84
N ALA A 115 -15.22 6.41 0.10
CA ALA A 115 -16.51 5.75 0.27
C ALA A 115 -16.43 4.25 -0.11
N TYR A 116 -15.75 3.94 -1.21
CA TYR A 116 -15.50 2.57 -1.63
C TYR A 116 -14.69 1.77 -0.59
N LEU A 117 -13.58 2.32 -0.12
CA LEU A 117 -12.73 1.66 0.89
C LEU A 117 -13.47 1.43 2.21
N ARG A 118 -14.33 2.36 2.62
CA ARG A 118 -15.18 2.19 3.80
C ARG A 118 -16.12 0.99 3.65
N LYS A 119 -16.76 0.85 2.48
CA LYS A 119 -17.63 -0.29 2.16
C LYS A 119 -16.86 -1.61 2.19
N GLU A 120 -15.67 -1.66 1.60
CA GLU A 120 -14.81 -2.85 1.64
C GLU A 120 -14.40 -3.20 3.09
N ARG A 121 -13.99 -2.21 3.88
CA ARG A 121 -13.68 -2.36 5.31
C ARG A 121 -14.87 -2.95 6.07
N ASP A 122 -16.07 -2.41 5.88
CA ASP A 122 -17.27 -2.89 6.56
C ASP A 122 -17.59 -4.34 6.15
N SER A 123 -17.42 -4.70 4.87
CA SER A 123 -17.61 -6.07 4.39
C SER A 123 -16.60 -7.05 5.01
N LEU A 124 -15.34 -6.64 5.17
CA LEU A 124 -14.29 -7.43 5.77
C LEU A 124 -14.54 -7.62 7.26
N GLN A 125 -14.99 -6.57 7.95
CA GLN A 125 -15.37 -6.64 9.36
C GLN A 125 -16.46 -7.70 9.59
N VAL A 126 -17.52 -7.68 8.78
CA VAL A 126 -18.60 -8.68 8.87
C VAL A 126 -18.06 -10.11 8.66
N ARG A 127 -17.16 -10.31 7.68
CA ARG A 127 -16.53 -11.61 7.45
C ARG A 127 -15.67 -12.06 8.63
N HIS A 128 -14.89 -11.14 9.20
CA HIS A 128 -14.06 -11.38 10.37
C HIS A 128 -14.91 -11.79 11.58
N ASP A 129 -15.98 -11.06 11.87
CA ASP A 129 -16.85 -11.33 13.03
C ASP A 129 -17.58 -12.68 12.88
N LYS A 130 -17.94 -13.05 11.65
CA LYS A 130 -18.49 -14.38 11.34
C LYS A 130 -17.46 -15.49 11.62
N GLN A 131 -16.20 -15.31 11.23
CA GLN A 131 -15.15 -16.29 11.53
C GLN A 131 -14.89 -16.41 13.02
N LEU A 132 -14.84 -15.29 13.75
CA LEU A 132 -14.71 -15.30 15.21
C LEU A 132 -15.86 -16.05 15.88
N SER A 133 -17.10 -15.82 15.42
CA SER A 133 -18.28 -16.53 15.95
C SER A 133 -18.17 -18.03 15.72
N ARG A 134 -17.69 -18.45 14.54
CA ARG A 134 -17.47 -19.86 14.21
C ARG A 134 -16.34 -20.49 15.04
N LEU A 135 -15.26 -19.75 15.27
CA LEU A 135 -14.13 -20.21 16.08
C LEU A 135 -14.58 -20.48 17.52
N ARG A 136 -15.30 -19.52 18.13
CA ARG A 136 -15.85 -19.68 19.49
C ARG A 136 -16.81 -20.87 19.60
N PHE A 137 -17.62 -21.09 18.57
CA PHE A 137 -18.49 -22.26 18.51
C PHE A 137 -17.68 -23.57 18.55
N PHE A 138 -16.62 -23.67 17.75
CA PHE A 138 -15.77 -24.86 17.74
C PHE A 138 -15.02 -25.06 19.05
N GLU A 139 -14.52 -23.99 19.66
CA GLU A 139 -13.88 -24.03 20.97
C GLU A 139 -14.81 -24.64 22.02
N GLN A 140 -16.04 -24.15 22.12
CA GLN A 140 -17.06 -24.70 23.04
C GLN A 140 -17.40 -26.16 22.74
N ALA A 141 -17.55 -26.52 21.46
CA ALA A 141 -17.85 -27.89 21.07
C ALA A 141 -16.70 -28.85 21.43
N LEU A 142 -15.45 -28.40 21.25
CA LEU A 142 -14.27 -29.16 21.61
C LEU A 142 -14.16 -29.33 23.12
N ASP A 143 -14.39 -28.28 23.91
CA ASP A 143 -14.39 -28.34 25.36
C ASP A 143 -15.44 -29.34 25.88
N LEU A 144 -16.67 -29.25 25.38
CA LEU A 144 -17.73 -30.21 25.72
C LEU A 144 -17.38 -31.64 25.32
N SER A 145 -16.78 -31.83 24.14
CA SER A 145 -16.35 -33.15 23.69
C SER A 145 -15.25 -33.73 24.57
N ARG A 146 -14.33 -32.88 25.03
CA ARG A 146 -13.24 -33.23 25.94
C ARG A 146 -13.77 -33.62 27.31
N GLU A 147 -14.68 -32.83 27.88
CA GLU A 147 -15.33 -33.14 29.16
C GLU A 147 -16.07 -34.48 29.11
N ARG A 148 -16.82 -34.73 28.03
CA ARG A 148 -17.51 -36.00 27.84
C ARG A 148 -16.53 -37.17 27.70
N LEU A 149 -15.44 -37.00 26.97
CA LEU A 149 -14.42 -38.04 26.80
C LEU A 149 -13.75 -38.38 28.14
N VAL A 150 -13.45 -37.38 28.96
CA VAL A 150 -12.89 -37.57 30.31
C VAL A 150 -13.86 -38.39 31.17
N SER A 151 -15.15 -38.02 31.20
CA SER A 151 -16.17 -38.78 31.93
C SER A 151 -16.26 -40.24 31.48
N VAL A 152 -16.29 -40.50 30.17
CA VAL A 152 -16.34 -41.88 29.65
C VAL A 152 -15.09 -42.68 30.05
N LEU A 153 -13.92 -42.03 30.04
CA LEU A 153 -12.67 -42.67 30.44
C LEU A 153 -12.63 -42.98 31.94
N ASP A 154 -13.15 -42.09 32.77
CA ASP A 154 -13.29 -42.30 34.22
C ASP A 154 -14.24 -43.46 34.52
N ASP A 155 -15.41 -43.50 33.85
CA ASP A 155 -16.38 -44.60 33.95
C ASP A 155 -15.77 -45.95 33.56
N TRP A 156 -14.94 -45.99 32.51
CA TRP A 156 -14.21 -47.20 32.11
C TRP A 156 -13.13 -47.63 33.11
N ASN A 157 -12.51 -46.68 33.82
CA ASN A 157 -11.49 -46.99 34.83
C ASN A 157 -12.10 -47.44 36.18
N HIS A 158 -13.37 -47.13 36.45
CA HIS A 158 -14.03 -47.49 37.71
C HIS A 158 -14.14 -49.01 37.96
N PRO A 159 -14.56 -49.86 37.00
CA PRO A 159 -14.56 -51.31 37.16
C PRO A 159 -13.16 -51.89 37.41
N SER A 160 -12.15 -51.34 36.72
CA SER A 160 -10.76 -51.77 36.83
C SER A 160 -10.16 -51.49 38.21
N ARG A 161 -10.54 -50.36 38.84
CA ARG A 161 -10.11 -50.00 40.20
C ARG A 161 -10.74 -50.86 41.29
N LEU A 162 -12.03 -51.20 41.16
CA LEU A 162 -12.72 -52.10 42.11
C LEU A 162 -12.13 -53.51 42.07
N ASN A 163 -11.77 -54.01 40.89
CA ASN A 163 -11.15 -55.32 40.72
C ASN A 163 -9.71 -55.40 41.27
N LEU A 164 -8.96 -54.28 41.31
CA LEU A 164 -7.62 -54.22 41.91
C LEU A 164 -7.65 -54.06 43.44
N ALA A 165 -8.60 -53.30 43.99
CA ALA A 165 -8.77 -53.17 45.43
C ALA A 165 -9.18 -54.49 46.11
N GLY A 166 -9.99 -55.31 45.45
CA GLY A 166 -10.37 -56.65 45.94
C GLY A 166 -9.28 -57.73 45.82
N LEU A 167 -8.20 -57.48 45.07
CA LEU A 167 -7.10 -58.44 44.89
C LEU A 167 -5.96 -58.26 45.92
N SER A 168 -5.84 -57.08 46.54
CA SER A 168 -4.73 -56.74 47.45
C SER A 168 -4.89 -57.25 48.89
N ASP A 169 -6.08 -57.68 49.30
CA ASP A 169 -6.35 -58.15 50.68
C ASP A 169 -5.98 -59.63 50.92
N ASN A 170 -5.56 -60.37 49.89
CA ASN A 170 -5.32 -61.83 50.00
C ASN A 170 -3.84 -62.23 50.09
N ALA A 171 -2.92 -61.30 50.36
CA ALA A 171 -1.48 -61.58 50.33
C ALA A 171 -0.79 -61.75 51.71
N ASN A 172 -1.52 -61.63 52.83
CA ASN A 172 -0.96 -61.74 54.18
C ASN A 172 -1.67 -62.82 55.02
N GLU A 173 -1.63 -64.08 54.60
CA GLU A 173 -1.94 -65.19 55.52
C GLU A 173 -1.20 -66.46 55.10
N LYS A 174 0.02 -66.63 55.63
CA LYS A 174 0.62 -67.93 55.98
C LYS A 174 1.92 -67.76 56.76
#